data_AF-A0AAN4ZQJ5-F1
#
_entry.id   AF-A0AAN4ZQJ5-F1
#
_cell.length_a   1.000
_cell.length_b   1.000
_cell.length_c   1.000
_cell.angle_alpha   90.00
_cell.angle_beta   90.00
_cell.angle_gamma   90.00
#
_symmetry.space_group_name_H-M   'P 1'
#
loop_
_entity.id
_entity.type
_entity.pdbx_description
1 polymer ?
#
loop_
_entity_poly.entity_id
_entity_poly.type
_entity_poly.pdbx_seq_one_letter_code
_entity_poly.pdbx_strand_id
1 'polypeptide(L)'
;GKNSAVQIVEKVCGTYKLNADVLKRILLRGSVHNKKVAILSVAGAFRKGKSFLLSNIVRYLECKNGEGNDWMDPNAAITGFTWRRDTEAVTEGILMWPEPFLAKDEQGEEYAILLLDTEGAFGLKSSFGESATIFSLAALLSSVLVYNIMQDVQEDSLNHLQFFAKYGSFVLDEDNINAPFQSLLFLIRDWQNSDEFGFEGGRKLLDHKFKDASSDPCQQTLRNDIKRSFAEIKCALLPSPGGKICRGSEGKITVDDMSQDFKEELGDLVPRVFNTLMRPKKVGGKAIIGAEFLSLFESYAKIFASGLMPEPKGIFDAIAEVTHQSALN
;
A
#
# COMPACT_ATOMS: atom_id res chain seq x y z
N GLY A 1 -0.73 -5.19 -23.13
CA GLY A 1 -1.26 -3.84 -23.40
C GLY A 1 -0.18 -2.83 -23.05
N LYS A 2 -0.18 -1.64 -23.65
CA LYS A 2 0.99 -0.73 -23.66
C LYS A 2 1.51 -0.26 -22.28
N ASN A 3 0.79 -0.45 -21.18
CA ASN A 3 1.29 -0.34 -19.81
C ASN A 3 0.57 -1.38 -18.95
N SER A 4 1.24 -2.48 -18.60
CA SER A 4 0.76 -3.44 -17.60
C SER A 4 1.72 -3.43 -16.42
N ALA A 5 1.19 -3.66 -15.22
CA ALA A 5 2.01 -3.79 -14.02
C ALA A 5 3.16 -4.79 -14.24
N VAL A 6 4.35 -4.44 -13.76
CA VAL A 6 5.56 -5.24 -13.92
C VAL A 6 5.98 -5.83 -12.58
N GLN A 7 6.44 -7.06 -12.59
CA GLN A 7 6.91 -7.73 -11.38
C GLN A 7 8.30 -7.20 -11.01
N ILE A 8 8.39 -6.61 -9.82
CA ILE A 8 9.64 -6.10 -9.26
C ILE A 8 10.19 -7.01 -8.17
N VAL A 9 9.34 -7.77 -7.48
CA VAL A 9 9.76 -8.83 -6.56
C VAL A 9 9.04 -10.11 -6.95
N GLU A 10 9.79 -11.18 -7.19
CA GLU A 10 9.30 -12.51 -7.48
C GLU A 10 9.41 -13.39 -6.24
N LYS A 11 8.44 -14.28 -6.02
CA LYS A 11 8.48 -15.29 -4.97
C LYS A 11 8.85 -16.63 -5.60
N VAL A 12 10.00 -17.19 -5.21
CA VAL A 12 10.51 -18.46 -5.75
C VAL A 12 10.77 -19.40 -4.58
N CYS A 13 9.98 -20.49 -4.47
CA CYS A 13 10.15 -21.51 -3.44
C CYS A 13 10.26 -20.97 -1.99
N GLY A 14 9.48 -19.93 -1.66
CA GLY A 14 9.50 -19.30 -0.32
C GLY A 14 10.57 -18.21 -0.14
N THR A 15 11.45 -18.02 -1.12
CA THR A 15 12.43 -16.92 -1.15
C THR A 15 11.93 -15.77 -2.00
N TYR A 16 12.44 -14.57 -1.75
CA TYR A 16 12.10 -13.36 -2.50
C TYR A 16 13.28 -12.89 -3.34
N LYS A 17 13.04 -12.69 -4.63
CA LYS A 17 14.05 -12.24 -5.59
C LYS A 17 13.66 -10.90 -6.17
N LEU A 18 14.54 -9.91 -6.04
CA LEU A 18 14.39 -8.62 -6.67
C LEU A 18 14.69 -8.71 -8.17
N ASN A 19 13.79 -8.17 -8.99
CA ASN A 19 14.05 -7.89 -10.39
C ASN A 19 14.69 -6.50 -10.54
N ALA A 20 15.98 -6.43 -10.22
CA ALA A 20 16.71 -5.17 -10.14
C ALA A 20 16.73 -4.41 -11.48
N ASP A 21 16.78 -5.12 -12.61
CA ASP A 21 16.78 -4.50 -13.94
C ASP A 21 15.44 -3.84 -14.27
N VAL A 22 14.30 -4.46 -13.93
CA VAL A 22 12.99 -3.82 -14.05
C VAL A 22 12.91 -2.58 -13.17
N LEU A 23 13.33 -2.69 -11.91
CA LEU A 23 13.26 -1.59 -10.97
C LEU A 23 14.13 -0.39 -11.41
N LYS A 24 15.37 -0.66 -11.87
CA LYS A 24 16.28 0.35 -12.43
C LYS A 24 15.69 1.04 -13.65
N ARG A 25 15.04 0.31 -14.56
CA ARG A 25 14.39 0.90 -15.74
C ARG A 25 13.26 1.87 -15.40
N ILE A 26 12.66 1.79 -14.21
CA ILE A 26 11.62 2.72 -13.77
C ILE A 26 12.24 3.86 -12.97
N LEU A 27 13.06 3.55 -11.96
CA LEU A 27 13.58 4.54 -11.02
C LEU A 27 14.70 5.42 -11.59
N LEU A 28 15.43 4.94 -12.61
CA LEU A 28 16.49 5.72 -13.27
C LEU A 28 15.98 6.61 -14.41
N ARG A 29 14.67 6.63 -14.69
CA ARG A 29 14.10 7.56 -15.67
C ARG A 29 14.25 9.00 -15.21
N GLY A 30 14.46 9.94 -16.13
CA GLY A 30 14.56 11.36 -15.80
C GLY A 30 13.32 11.94 -15.11
N SER A 31 12.15 11.30 -15.28
CA SER A 31 10.93 11.67 -14.56
C SER A 31 10.97 11.35 -13.07
N VAL A 32 11.84 10.45 -12.61
CA VAL A 32 11.86 9.91 -11.23
C VAL A 32 13.21 10.04 -10.53
N HIS A 33 14.33 9.78 -11.22
CA HIS A 33 15.66 9.59 -10.61
C HIS A 33 16.03 10.67 -9.59
N ASN A 34 15.88 11.94 -9.98
CA ASN A 34 16.22 13.12 -9.16
C ASN A 34 15.00 13.77 -8.50
N LYS A 35 13.82 13.13 -8.57
CA LYS A 35 12.61 13.65 -7.93
C LYS A 35 12.36 12.92 -6.63
N LYS A 36 11.80 13.64 -5.66
CA LYS A 36 11.18 13.02 -4.49
C LYS A 36 10.19 11.97 -4.95
N VAL A 37 10.13 10.83 -4.26
CA VAL A 37 9.20 9.75 -4.59
C VAL A 37 8.17 9.55 -3.48
N ALA A 38 6.94 9.24 -3.86
CA ALA A 38 5.83 8.96 -2.97
C ALA A 38 5.27 7.59 -3.36
N ILE A 39 5.17 6.66 -2.41
CA ILE A 39 4.81 5.26 -2.70
C ILE A 39 3.46 4.94 -2.06
N LEU A 40 2.48 4.53 -2.88
CA LEU A 40 1.24 3.94 -2.41
C LEU A 40 1.27 2.44 -2.66
N SER A 41 1.22 1.65 -1.59
CA SER A 41 1.09 0.19 -1.69
C SER A 41 -0.26 -0.26 -1.18
N VAL A 42 -0.88 -1.22 -1.87
CA VAL A 42 -2.09 -1.88 -1.39
C VAL A 42 -1.75 -3.30 -0.98
N ALA A 43 -1.99 -3.62 0.28
CA ALA A 43 -1.70 -4.93 0.83
C ALA A 43 -2.87 -5.46 1.66
N GLY A 44 -2.92 -6.78 1.84
CA GLY A 44 -4.03 -7.45 2.52
C GLY A 44 -4.40 -8.77 1.86
N ALA A 45 -5.50 -9.35 2.35
CA ALA A 45 -5.86 -10.72 2.05
C ALA A 45 -6.01 -11.03 0.55
N PHE A 46 -5.74 -12.30 0.19
CA PHE A 46 -5.90 -12.79 -1.17
C PHE A 46 -7.34 -12.66 -1.69
N ARG A 47 -7.48 -12.26 -2.96
CA ARG A 47 -8.77 -12.06 -3.68
C ARG A 47 -9.74 -11.06 -3.05
N LYS A 48 -9.22 -10.02 -2.39
CA LYS A 48 -10.05 -8.98 -1.78
C LYS A 48 -10.08 -7.66 -2.56
N GLY A 49 -9.87 -7.72 -3.88
CA GLY A 49 -10.06 -6.57 -4.77
C GLY A 49 -8.99 -5.48 -4.71
N LYS A 50 -7.74 -5.82 -4.35
CA LYS A 50 -6.60 -4.88 -4.32
C LYS A 50 -6.27 -4.31 -5.70
N SER A 51 -6.03 -5.18 -6.67
CA SER A 51 -5.71 -4.79 -8.06
C SER A 51 -6.87 -4.04 -8.74
N PHE A 52 -8.12 -4.33 -8.35
CA PHE A 52 -9.31 -3.57 -8.79
C PHE A 52 -9.30 -2.14 -8.23
N LEU A 53 -8.99 -1.96 -6.94
CA LEU A 53 -8.82 -0.64 -6.35
C LEU A 53 -7.68 0.13 -7.04
N LEU A 54 -6.52 -0.50 -7.19
CA LEU A 54 -5.37 0.10 -7.86
C LEU A 54 -5.65 0.48 -9.31
N SER A 55 -6.45 -0.29 -10.04
CA SER A 55 -6.85 0.06 -11.40
C SER A 55 -7.70 1.34 -11.44
N ASN A 56 -8.56 1.56 -10.45
CA ASN A 56 -9.30 2.83 -10.35
C ASN A 56 -8.39 3.99 -9.93
N ILE A 57 -7.41 3.75 -9.07
CA ILE A 57 -6.37 4.73 -8.72
C ILE A 57 -5.55 5.14 -9.95
N VAL A 58 -5.14 4.18 -10.80
CA VAL A 58 -4.46 4.46 -12.07
C VAL A 58 -5.31 5.38 -12.94
N ARG A 59 -6.59 5.07 -13.13
CA ARG A 59 -7.52 5.90 -13.93
C ARG A 59 -7.65 7.33 -13.38
N TYR A 60 -7.74 7.47 -12.05
CA TYR A 60 -7.75 8.78 -11.41
C TYR A 60 -6.46 9.57 -11.68
N LEU A 61 -5.30 8.93 -11.55
CA LEU A 61 -4.00 9.58 -11.76
C LEU A 61 -3.73 9.90 -13.24
N GLU A 62 -4.15 9.04 -14.18
CA GLU A 62 -4.12 9.31 -15.61
C GLU A 62 -4.97 10.54 -15.96
N CYS A 63 -6.19 10.62 -15.42
CA CYS A 63 -7.05 11.81 -15.56
C CYS A 63 -6.40 13.07 -14.97
N LYS A 64 -5.80 12.97 -13.77
CA LYS A 64 -5.09 14.10 -13.12
C LYS A 64 -3.87 14.58 -13.89
N ASN A 65 -3.16 13.69 -14.57
CA ASN A 65 -1.99 14.01 -15.38
C ASN A 65 -2.33 14.43 -16.81
N GLY A 66 -3.63 14.55 -17.16
CA GLY A 66 -4.08 14.96 -18.49
C GLY A 66 -4.00 13.86 -19.55
N GLU A 67 -3.82 12.60 -19.13
CA GLU A 67 -3.70 11.43 -20.00
C GLU A 67 -5.02 10.65 -20.15
N GLY A 68 -6.11 11.12 -19.52
CA GLY A 68 -7.41 10.45 -19.53
C GLY A 68 -8.61 11.41 -19.50
N ASN A 69 -9.78 10.90 -19.90
CA ASN A 69 -11.08 11.57 -19.73
C ASN A 69 -11.52 11.48 -18.26
N ASP A 70 -12.75 11.93 -17.95
CA ASP A 70 -13.34 11.75 -16.62
C ASP A 70 -13.21 10.28 -16.15
N TRP A 71 -12.44 10.08 -15.09
CA TRP A 71 -12.13 8.75 -14.56
C TRP A 71 -13.35 8.06 -13.94
N MET A 72 -14.44 8.80 -13.69
CA MET A 72 -15.73 8.27 -13.24
C MET A 72 -16.79 8.26 -14.35
N ASP A 73 -16.41 8.46 -15.61
CA ASP A 73 -17.33 8.30 -16.76
C ASP A 73 -17.95 6.88 -16.76
N PRO A 74 -19.29 6.76 -16.82
CA PRO A 74 -20.00 5.48 -16.77
C PRO A 74 -19.54 4.44 -17.81
N ASN A 75 -19.17 4.90 -19.00
CA ASN A 75 -18.74 4.07 -20.13
C ASN A 75 -17.23 3.78 -20.13
N ALA A 76 -16.47 4.45 -19.26
CA ALA A 76 -15.04 4.25 -19.21
C ALA A 76 -14.71 2.83 -18.75
N ALA A 77 -13.77 2.23 -19.49
CA ALA A 77 -13.20 0.94 -19.16
C ALA A 77 -12.49 1.00 -17.80
N ILE A 78 -12.62 -0.04 -17.00
CA ILE A 78 -11.63 -0.29 -15.97
C ILE A 78 -10.43 -0.94 -16.67
N THR A 79 -9.27 -0.30 -16.59
CA THR A 79 -7.97 -0.77 -17.09
C THR A 79 -6.92 -0.49 -16.03
N GLY A 80 -5.82 -1.25 -16.02
CA GLY A 80 -4.78 -1.08 -15.00
C GLY A 80 -4.06 -2.38 -14.69
N PHE A 81 -3.91 -2.65 -13.40
CA PHE A 81 -3.38 -3.92 -12.89
C PHE A 81 -4.23 -5.07 -13.42
N THR A 82 -3.65 -6.26 -13.63
CA THR A 82 -4.48 -7.40 -14.07
C THR A 82 -5.25 -7.94 -12.87
N TRP A 83 -6.58 -7.95 -12.93
CA TRP A 83 -7.41 -8.71 -12.02
C TRP A 83 -8.14 -9.80 -12.83
N ARG A 84 -7.94 -11.08 -12.47
CA ARG A 84 -8.67 -12.21 -13.06
C ARG A 84 -9.36 -13.01 -11.97
N ARG A 85 -10.42 -13.73 -12.36
CA ARG A 85 -11.22 -14.60 -11.48
C ARG A 85 -10.54 -15.95 -11.20
N ASP A 86 -9.56 -16.34 -12.01
CA ASP A 86 -8.99 -17.69 -12.01
C ASP A 86 -8.59 -18.16 -10.61
N THR A 87 -8.74 -19.47 -10.36
CA THR A 87 -8.44 -20.12 -9.08
C THR A 87 -6.95 -20.09 -8.70
N GLU A 88 -6.10 -19.54 -9.56
CA GLU A 88 -4.68 -19.31 -9.33
C GLU A 88 -4.40 -17.87 -8.84
N ALA A 89 -3.24 -17.65 -8.24
CA ALA A 89 -2.82 -16.33 -7.81
C ALA A 89 -2.49 -15.49 -9.04
N VAL A 90 -3.06 -14.28 -9.13
CA VAL A 90 -2.79 -13.35 -10.23
C VAL A 90 -1.56 -12.48 -9.94
N THR A 91 -1.31 -12.19 -8.66
CA THR A 91 -0.17 -11.41 -8.17
C THR A 91 0.66 -12.25 -7.23
N GLU A 92 1.90 -12.55 -7.63
CA GLU A 92 2.92 -13.20 -6.79
C GLU A 92 4.06 -12.21 -6.52
N GLY A 93 4.49 -12.10 -5.27
CA GLY A 93 5.47 -11.09 -4.84
C GLY A 93 4.93 -9.65 -4.89
N ILE A 94 5.65 -8.73 -5.54
CA ILE A 94 5.29 -7.31 -5.64
C ILE A 94 5.31 -6.87 -7.10
N LEU A 95 4.20 -6.31 -7.55
CA LEU A 95 4.05 -5.65 -8.85
C LEU A 95 4.12 -4.14 -8.68
N MET A 96 4.69 -3.44 -9.66
CA MET A 96 4.73 -1.99 -9.74
C MET A 96 4.05 -1.52 -11.03
N TRP A 97 3.30 -0.43 -10.97
CA TRP A 97 2.83 0.23 -12.19
C TRP A 97 4.02 0.85 -12.94
N PRO A 98 4.23 0.54 -14.24
CA PRO A 98 5.48 0.86 -14.92
C PRO A 98 5.67 2.35 -15.25
N GLU A 99 4.58 3.12 -15.25
CA GLU A 99 4.62 4.55 -15.54
C GLU A 99 4.40 5.37 -14.25
N PRO A 100 5.43 6.09 -13.76
CA PRO A 100 5.30 6.96 -12.60
C PRO A 100 4.36 8.13 -12.89
N PHE A 101 3.53 8.50 -11.92
CA PHE A 101 2.68 9.68 -12.02
C PHE A 101 3.37 10.89 -11.40
N LEU A 102 3.11 12.10 -11.87
CA LEU A 102 3.68 13.32 -11.30
C LEU A 102 2.64 14.09 -10.50
N ALA A 103 3.03 14.60 -9.34
CA ALA A 103 2.21 15.46 -8.52
C ALA A 103 3.03 16.62 -7.97
N LYS A 104 2.36 17.68 -7.53
CA LYS A 104 3.01 18.84 -6.91
C LYS A 104 2.63 18.93 -5.45
N ASP A 105 3.58 19.30 -4.62
CA ASP A 105 3.31 19.63 -3.23
C ASP A 105 2.75 21.05 -3.06
N GLU A 106 2.52 21.46 -1.81
CA GLU A 106 2.00 22.79 -1.46
C GLU A 106 2.92 23.94 -1.89
N GLN A 107 4.20 23.66 -2.13
CA GLN A 107 5.22 24.61 -2.56
C GLN A 107 5.38 24.61 -4.09
N GLY A 108 4.65 23.73 -4.79
CA GLY A 108 4.72 23.56 -6.24
C GLY A 108 5.88 22.67 -6.70
N GLU A 109 6.62 22.04 -5.79
CA GLU A 109 7.71 21.12 -6.13
C GLU A 109 7.10 19.81 -6.65
N GLU A 110 7.63 19.33 -7.78
CA GLU A 110 7.16 18.10 -8.40
C GLU A 110 7.80 16.87 -7.75
N TYR A 111 6.97 15.87 -7.45
CA TYR A 111 7.39 14.56 -6.96
C TYR A 111 6.70 13.45 -7.76
N ALA A 112 7.33 12.28 -7.80
CA ALA A 112 6.83 11.11 -8.52
C ALA A 112 6.04 10.18 -7.59
N ILE A 113 4.86 9.74 -8.03
CA ILE A 113 4.02 8.75 -7.37
C ILE A 113 4.25 7.38 -8.01
N LEU A 114 4.54 6.39 -7.16
CA LEU A 114 4.71 4.99 -7.53
C LEU A 114 3.61 4.16 -6.88
N LEU A 115 3.04 3.22 -7.64
CA LEU A 115 1.98 2.34 -7.17
C LEU A 115 2.48 0.89 -7.07
N LEU A 116 2.31 0.27 -5.91
CA LEU A 116 2.66 -1.12 -5.67
C LEU A 116 1.41 -1.98 -5.38
N ASP A 117 1.28 -3.10 -6.10
CA ASP A 117 0.32 -4.15 -5.78
C ASP A 117 1.09 -5.32 -5.16
N THR A 118 0.66 -5.76 -3.98
CA THR A 118 1.30 -6.88 -3.30
C THR A 118 0.52 -8.17 -3.51
N GLU A 119 1.21 -9.30 -3.40
CA GLU A 119 0.58 -10.59 -3.28
C GLU A 119 -0.51 -10.56 -2.19
N GLY A 120 -1.56 -11.34 -2.42
CA GLY A 120 -2.54 -11.64 -1.40
C GLY A 120 -1.92 -12.43 -0.27
N ALA A 121 -1.68 -11.76 0.85
CA ALA A 121 -1.28 -12.40 2.09
C ALA A 121 -2.40 -13.32 2.61
N PHE A 122 -2.04 -14.32 3.42
CA PHE A 122 -2.97 -15.14 4.22
C PHE A 122 -3.96 -15.99 3.40
N GLY A 123 -3.57 -16.39 2.18
CA GLY A 123 -4.29 -17.36 1.36
C GLY A 123 -3.85 -18.80 1.64
N LEU A 124 -4.64 -19.79 1.18
CA LEU A 124 -4.43 -21.23 1.40
C LEU A 124 -3.07 -21.78 0.95
N LYS A 125 -2.33 -21.06 0.10
CA LYS A 125 -1.07 -21.51 -0.53
C LYS A 125 0.18 -20.85 0.05
N SER A 126 0.05 -19.89 0.96
CA SER A 126 1.18 -19.13 1.52
C SER A 126 1.23 -19.32 3.02
N SER A 127 2.43 -19.55 3.58
CA SER A 127 2.58 -19.60 5.04
C SER A 127 2.32 -18.22 5.66
N PHE A 128 1.99 -18.19 6.96
CA PHE A 128 1.81 -16.94 7.69
C PHE A 128 3.08 -16.08 7.65
N GLY A 129 4.26 -16.71 7.80
CA GLY A 129 5.56 -16.02 7.76
C GLY A 129 5.88 -15.41 6.39
N GLU A 130 5.59 -16.13 5.30
CA GLU A 130 5.75 -15.59 3.94
C GLU A 130 4.84 -14.39 3.69
N SER A 131 3.59 -14.50 4.14
CA SER A 131 2.58 -13.44 4.02
C SER A 131 2.97 -12.18 4.81
N ALA A 132 3.47 -12.37 6.02
CA ALA A 132 4.00 -11.29 6.86
C ALA A 132 5.21 -10.60 6.21
N THR A 133 6.10 -11.37 5.56
CA THR A 133 7.29 -10.82 4.89
C THR A 133 6.95 -9.83 3.77
N ILE A 134 6.07 -10.21 2.84
CA ILE A 134 5.65 -9.31 1.75
C ILE A 134 4.94 -8.08 2.31
N PHE A 135 4.07 -8.30 3.29
CA PHE A 135 3.32 -7.22 3.93
C PHE A 135 4.26 -6.21 4.60
N SER A 136 5.27 -6.71 5.31
CA SER A 136 6.29 -5.92 5.98
C SER A 136 7.18 -5.14 5.02
N LEU A 137 7.65 -5.80 3.96
CA LEU A 137 8.41 -5.14 2.90
C LEU A 137 7.58 -4.02 2.25
N ALA A 138 6.31 -4.27 1.91
CA ALA A 138 5.44 -3.26 1.34
C ALA A 138 5.26 -2.06 2.26
N ALA A 139 5.07 -2.26 3.56
CA ALA A 139 4.96 -1.17 4.52
C ALA A 139 6.24 -0.33 4.63
N LEU A 140 7.41 -0.97 4.70
CA LEU A 140 8.70 -0.29 4.78
C LEU A 140 8.97 0.58 3.56
N LEU A 141 8.54 0.12 2.37
CA LEU A 141 8.68 0.85 1.12
C LEU A 141 7.66 2.00 0.98
N SER A 142 6.49 1.89 1.61
CA SER A 142 5.36 2.79 1.39
C SER A 142 5.52 4.14 2.08
N SER A 143 5.01 5.19 1.42
CA SER A 143 4.58 6.42 2.09
C SER A 143 3.16 6.25 2.63
N VAL A 144 2.28 5.62 1.86
CA VAL A 144 0.91 5.27 2.23
C VAL A 144 0.73 3.77 2.04
N LEU A 145 0.53 3.04 3.13
CA LEU A 145 0.13 1.65 3.10
C LEU A 145 -1.39 1.56 3.23
N VAL A 146 -2.07 1.10 2.17
CA VAL A 146 -3.49 0.78 2.20
C VAL A 146 -3.64 -0.67 2.63
N TYR A 147 -4.10 -0.88 3.85
CA TYR A 147 -4.43 -2.20 4.37
C TYR A 147 -5.89 -2.55 4.02
N ASN A 148 -6.04 -3.32 2.95
CA ASN A 148 -7.33 -3.71 2.37
C ASN A 148 -7.91 -4.92 3.10
N ILE A 149 -8.94 -4.68 3.91
CA ILE A 149 -9.62 -5.66 4.77
C ILE A 149 -11.07 -5.81 4.29
N MET A 150 -11.64 -7.01 4.40
CA MET A 150 -13.06 -7.23 4.08
C MET A 150 -13.90 -7.14 5.34
N GLN A 151 -15.07 -6.52 5.22
CA GLN A 151 -16.17 -6.46 6.16
C GLN A 151 -15.85 -5.75 7.47
N ASP A 152 -14.91 -6.22 8.27
CA ASP A 152 -14.60 -5.62 9.58
C ASP A 152 -13.14 -5.84 9.99
N VAL A 153 -12.64 -4.97 10.86
CA VAL A 153 -11.34 -5.13 11.51
C VAL A 153 -11.46 -6.15 12.63
N GLN A 154 -10.80 -7.29 12.47
CA GLN A 154 -10.72 -8.35 13.46
C GLN A 154 -9.35 -8.36 14.17
N GLU A 155 -9.23 -9.04 15.32
CA GLU A 155 -7.96 -9.08 16.07
C GLU A 155 -6.80 -9.71 15.28
N ASP A 156 -7.09 -10.72 14.45
CA ASP A 156 -6.12 -11.30 13.54
C ASP A 156 -5.55 -10.26 12.55
N SER A 157 -6.41 -9.35 12.08
CA SER A 157 -6.02 -8.25 11.20
C SER A 157 -5.04 -7.31 11.89
N LEU A 158 -5.21 -7.06 13.19
CA LEU A 158 -4.28 -6.28 14.01
C LEU A 158 -3.00 -7.07 14.33
N ASN A 159 -3.09 -8.37 14.55
CA ASN A 159 -1.93 -9.23 14.79
C ASN A 159 -0.99 -9.29 13.57
N HIS A 160 -1.49 -9.15 12.35
CA HIS A 160 -0.64 -8.98 11.16
C HIS A 160 0.25 -7.73 11.23
N LEU A 161 -0.13 -6.73 12.04
CA LEU A 161 0.65 -5.52 12.25
C LEU A 161 1.67 -5.63 13.39
N GLN A 162 1.77 -6.78 14.06
CA GLN A 162 2.66 -6.97 15.21
C GLN A 162 4.13 -6.73 14.87
N PHE A 163 4.56 -7.05 13.66
CA PHE A 163 5.92 -6.72 13.22
C PHE A 163 6.16 -5.22 13.21
N PHE A 164 5.21 -4.41 12.71
CA PHE A 164 5.37 -2.95 12.70
C PHE A 164 5.41 -2.39 14.10
N ALA A 165 4.59 -2.91 15.01
CA ALA A 165 4.64 -2.58 16.42
C ALA A 165 6.03 -2.84 17.01
N LYS A 166 6.59 -4.05 16.81
CA LYS A 166 7.92 -4.41 17.31
C LYS A 166 9.03 -3.53 16.72
N TYR A 167 9.02 -3.33 15.41
CA TYR A 167 10.01 -2.50 14.74
C TYR A 167 9.85 -1.02 15.12
N GLY A 168 8.62 -0.54 15.20
CA GLY A 168 8.25 0.80 15.64
C GLY A 168 8.80 1.11 17.02
N SER A 169 8.51 0.25 17.99
CA SER A 169 9.02 0.40 19.35
C SER A 169 10.55 0.38 19.38
N PHE A 170 11.21 -0.52 18.64
CA PHE A 170 12.67 -0.56 18.55
C PHE A 170 13.28 0.76 18.05
N VAL A 171 12.75 1.33 16.95
CA VAL A 171 13.26 2.59 16.40
C VAL A 171 13.00 3.75 17.36
N LEU A 172 11.85 3.78 18.03
CA LEU A 172 11.53 4.83 18.98
C LEU A 172 12.41 4.76 20.23
N ASP A 173 12.80 3.57 20.67
CA ASP A 173 13.71 3.39 21.81
C ASP A 173 15.15 3.84 21.47
N GLU A 174 15.61 3.61 20.23
CA GLU A 174 16.96 3.98 19.78
C GLU A 174 17.07 5.48 19.41
N ASP A 175 16.14 6.00 18.60
CA ASP A 175 16.26 7.31 17.94
C ASP A 175 15.24 8.36 18.40
N ASN A 176 14.23 7.98 19.20
CA ASN A 176 13.29 8.83 19.98
C ASN A 176 12.63 10.05 19.30
N ILE A 177 12.69 10.19 17.98
CA ILE A 177 12.31 11.44 17.30
C ILE A 177 11.08 11.26 16.38
N ASN A 178 10.97 10.17 15.62
CA ASN A 178 9.89 10.03 14.62
C ASN A 178 9.39 8.60 14.48
N ALA A 179 8.10 8.46 14.20
CA ALA A 179 7.50 7.19 13.76
C ALA A 179 8.21 6.69 12.48
N PRO A 180 8.62 5.41 12.42
CA PRO A 180 9.35 4.88 11.26
C PRO A 180 8.49 4.72 10.01
N PHE A 181 7.17 4.63 10.16
CA PHE A 181 6.23 4.57 9.07
C PHE A 181 5.44 5.88 8.97
N GLN A 182 5.02 6.22 7.74
CA GLN A 182 4.24 7.42 7.48
C GLN A 182 2.74 7.15 7.69
N SER A 183 2.01 6.80 6.64
CA SER A 183 0.56 6.71 6.71
C SER A 183 0.08 5.26 6.53
N LEU A 184 -0.77 4.81 7.46
CA LEU A 184 -1.54 3.57 7.36
C LEU A 184 -3.01 3.91 7.12
N LEU A 185 -3.59 3.39 6.04
CA LEU A 185 -5.01 3.47 5.76
C LEU A 185 -5.65 2.09 5.90
N PHE A 186 -6.45 1.89 6.95
CA PHE A 186 -7.38 0.78 7.01
C PHE A 186 -8.50 1.02 5.99
N LEU A 187 -8.55 0.21 4.94
CA LEU A 187 -9.62 0.28 3.96
C LEU A 187 -10.54 -0.92 4.12
N ILE A 188 -11.72 -0.70 4.68
CA ILE A 188 -12.70 -1.75 4.94
C ILE A 188 -13.63 -1.85 3.74
N ARG A 189 -13.60 -2.99 3.08
CA ARG A 189 -14.36 -3.29 1.87
C ARG A 189 -15.64 -4.03 2.22
N ASP A 190 -16.68 -3.87 1.41
CA ASP A 190 -17.97 -4.54 1.62
C ASP A 190 -18.52 -4.28 3.03
N TRP A 191 -18.43 -3.04 3.51
CA TRP A 191 -19.05 -2.63 4.77
C TRP A 191 -20.57 -2.78 4.68
N GLN A 192 -21.17 -3.45 5.67
CA GLN A 192 -22.60 -3.78 5.69
C GLN A 192 -23.29 -3.44 7.01
N ASN A 193 -22.54 -2.96 8.01
CA ASN A 193 -23.09 -2.78 9.36
C ASN A 193 -23.80 -1.43 9.54
N SER A 194 -23.63 -0.49 8.61
CA SER A 194 -24.33 0.80 8.56
C SER A 194 -24.20 1.45 7.18
N ASP A 195 -24.99 2.50 6.95
CA ASP A 195 -24.90 3.38 5.77
C ASP A 195 -23.89 4.53 5.97
N GLU A 196 -23.06 4.48 7.03
CA GLU A 196 -21.98 5.44 7.23
C GLU A 196 -20.72 4.96 6.53
N PHE A 197 -20.39 5.57 5.39
CA PHE A 197 -19.21 5.23 4.58
C PHE A 197 -18.09 6.28 4.70
N GLY A 198 -17.02 6.07 3.93
CA GLY A 198 -15.91 7.00 3.81
C GLY A 198 -15.07 7.11 5.07
N PHE A 199 -14.31 8.21 5.18
CA PHE A 199 -13.37 8.45 6.28
C PHE A 199 -14.06 8.67 7.63
N GLU A 200 -15.26 9.25 7.65
CA GLU A 200 -15.92 9.58 8.92
C GLU A 200 -16.46 8.32 9.62
N GLY A 201 -17.17 7.45 8.88
CA GLY A 201 -17.56 6.14 9.39
C GLY A 201 -16.34 5.30 9.78
N GLY A 202 -15.28 5.35 8.96
CA GLY A 202 -14.03 4.65 9.23
C GLY A 202 -13.34 5.10 10.50
N ARG A 203 -13.28 6.42 10.73
CA ARG A 203 -12.73 7.01 11.96
C ARG A 203 -13.46 6.51 13.20
N LYS A 204 -14.80 6.51 13.20
CA LYS A 204 -15.60 5.99 14.31
C LYS A 204 -15.33 4.51 14.56
N LEU A 205 -15.26 3.69 13.50
CA LEU A 205 -14.93 2.26 13.61
C LEU A 205 -13.54 2.07 14.22
N LEU A 206 -12.54 2.78 13.73
CA LEU A 206 -11.16 2.67 14.20
C LEU A 206 -11.05 3.12 15.67
N ASP A 207 -11.68 4.25 16.02
CA ASP A 207 -11.73 4.73 17.40
C ASP A 207 -12.32 3.67 18.32
N HIS A 208 -13.41 3.02 17.92
CA HIS A 208 -14.01 1.93 18.69
C HIS A 208 -13.06 0.72 18.79
N LYS A 209 -12.50 0.22 17.69
CA LYS A 209 -11.59 -0.95 17.69
C LYS A 209 -10.31 -0.73 18.50
N PHE A 210 -9.86 0.52 18.62
CA PHE A 210 -8.68 0.90 19.41
C PHE A 210 -9.00 1.45 20.81
N LYS A 211 -10.26 1.73 21.14
CA LYS A 211 -10.73 2.12 22.49
C LYS A 211 -11.30 0.94 23.27
N ASP A 212 -12.01 0.05 22.60
CA ASP A 212 -12.50 -1.23 23.12
C ASP A 212 -11.30 -2.15 23.30
N ALA A 213 -10.48 -1.77 24.27
CA ALA A 213 -9.49 -2.62 24.85
C ALA A 213 -10.22 -3.82 25.44
N SER A 214 -10.00 -4.97 24.83
CA SER A 214 -10.06 -6.24 25.55
C SER A 214 -9.47 -6.07 26.96
N SER A 215 -10.01 -6.77 27.94
CA SER A 215 -9.39 -6.90 29.26
C SER A 215 -7.96 -7.48 29.21
N ASP A 216 -7.54 -8.01 28.06
CA ASP A 216 -6.21 -8.50 27.77
C ASP A 216 -5.18 -7.36 27.59
N PRO A 217 -4.16 -7.25 28.48
CA PRO A 217 -3.09 -6.27 28.37
C PRO A 217 -2.24 -6.41 27.11
N CYS A 218 -2.07 -7.63 26.55
CA CYS A 218 -1.22 -7.85 25.38
C CYS A 218 -1.77 -7.15 24.14
N GLN A 219 -3.09 -7.23 23.96
CA GLN A 219 -3.82 -6.57 22.88
C GLN A 219 -3.81 -5.05 23.00
N GLN A 220 -3.79 -4.51 24.23
CA GLN A 220 -3.65 -3.07 24.47
C GLN A 220 -2.26 -2.57 24.10
N THR A 221 -1.21 -3.30 24.49
CA THR A 221 0.17 -2.99 24.12
C THR A 221 0.32 -2.98 22.60
N LEU A 222 -0.17 -4.01 21.91
CA LEU A 222 -0.12 -4.07 20.43
C LEU A 222 -0.77 -2.84 19.77
N ARG A 223 -1.96 -2.44 20.21
CA ARG A 223 -2.66 -1.26 19.68
C ARG A 223 -1.88 0.04 19.91
N ASN A 224 -1.28 0.20 21.09
CA ASN A 224 -0.48 1.36 21.43
C ASN A 224 0.79 1.41 20.58
N ASP A 225 1.45 0.28 20.39
CA ASP A 225 2.65 0.18 19.56
C ASP A 225 2.33 0.47 18.09
N ILE A 226 1.22 -0.07 17.55
CA ILE A 226 0.73 0.27 16.20
C ILE A 226 0.53 1.79 16.07
N LYS A 227 -0.18 2.42 17.02
CA LYS A 227 -0.42 3.87 17.02
C LYS A 227 0.86 4.70 17.02
N ARG A 228 1.91 4.24 17.69
CA ARG A 228 3.21 4.92 17.75
C ARG A 228 4.09 4.66 16.52
N SER A 229 3.87 3.54 15.84
CA SER A 229 4.69 3.12 14.70
C SER A 229 4.42 3.93 13.42
N PHE A 230 3.21 4.49 13.27
CA PHE A 230 2.79 5.25 12.10
C PHE A 230 2.57 6.72 12.47
N ALA A 231 3.09 7.64 11.66
CA ALA A 231 2.84 9.07 11.83
C ALA A 231 1.34 9.43 11.67
N GLU A 232 0.63 8.70 10.81
CA GLU A 232 -0.81 8.87 10.62
C GLU A 232 -1.51 7.52 10.40
N ILE A 233 -2.61 7.30 11.13
CA ILE A 233 -3.50 6.16 10.90
C ILE A 233 -4.89 6.69 10.57
N LYS A 234 -5.41 6.29 9.42
CA LYS A 234 -6.79 6.55 9.01
C LYS A 234 -7.54 5.25 8.75
N CYS A 235 -8.85 5.36 8.72
CA CYS A 235 -9.73 4.29 8.30
C CYS A 235 -10.80 4.85 7.38
N ALA A 236 -11.14 4.11 6.33
CA ALA A 236 -12.23 4.42 5.43
C ALA A 236 -13.08 3.18 5.15
N LEU A 237 -14.38 3.38 5.04
CA LEU A 237 -15.34 2.31 4.76
C LEU A 237 -15.84 2.43 3.32
N LEU A 238 -15.82 1.33 2.57
CA LEU A 238 -16.39 1.24 1.24
C LEU A 238 -17.54 0.22 1.23
N PRO A 239 -18.67 0.54 0.57
CA PRO A 239 -19.73 -0.43 0.34
C PRO A 239 -19.27 -1.54 -0.62
N SER A 240 -20.15 -2.50 -0.86
CA SER A 240 -19.90 -3.53 -1.87
C SER A 240 -19.88 -2.92 -3.27
N PRO A 241 -18.92 -3.28 -4.15
CA PRO A 241 -18.86 -2.77 -5.52
C PRO A 241 -19.99 -3.30 -6.42
N GLY A 242 -20.86 -4.18 -5.90
CA GLY A 242 -21.99 -4.73 -6.62
C GLY A 242 -21.72 -6.10 -7.23
N GLY A 243 -22.79 -6.85 -7.43
CA GLY A 243 -22.72 -8.26 -7.83
C GLY A 243 -22.09 -8.50 -9.20
N LYS A 244 -22.08 -7.52 -10.12
CA LYS A 244 -21.44 -7.64 -11.43
C LYS A 244 -19.92 -7.63 -11.30
N ILE A 245 -19.39 -6.71 -10.49
CA ILE A 245 -17.96 -6.66 -10.16
C ILE A 245 -17.54 -7.91 -9.39
N CYS A 246 -18.30 -8.32 -8.36
CA CYS A 246 -17.94 -9.48 -7.53
C CYS A 246 -17.99 -10.82 -8.29
N ARG A 247 -18.92 -10.98 -9.23
CA ARG A 247 -19.03 -12.22 -10.04
C ARG A 247 -18.01 -12.29 -11.18
N GLY A 248 -17.49 -11.13 -11.61
CA GLY A 248 -16.66 -11.00 -12.80
C GLY A 248 -17.49 -11.21 -14.07
N SER A 249 -17.32 -10.35 -15.08
CA SER A 249 -17.91 -10.54 -16.40
C SER A 249 -16.85 -11.04 -17.38
N GLU A 250 -17.25 -11.86 -18.35
CA GLU A 250 -16.39 -12.26 -19.49
C GLU A 250 -16.16 -11.10 -20.49
N GLY A 251 -16.71 -9.91 -20.19
CA GLY A 251 -16.62 -8.72 -21.01
C GLY A 251 -15.85 -7.58 -20.35
N LYS A 252 -15.76 -6.46 -21.06
CA LYS A 252 -15.17 -5.22 -20.56
C LYS A 252 -16.00 -4.69 -19.38
N ILE A 253 -15.40 -4.63 -18.19
CA ILE A 253 -16.01 -3.99 -17.02
C ILE A 253 -15.86 -2.48 -17.17
N THR A 254 -16.96 -1.74 -16.97
CA THR A 254 -16.97 -0.28 -16.96
C THR A 254 -17.33 0.28 -15.58
N VAL A 255 -17.30 1.60 -15.42
CA VAL A 255 -17.75 2.26 -14.18
C VAL A 255 -19.22 1.98 -13.90
N ASP A 256 -20.08 1.96 -14.93
CA ASP A 256 -21.51 1.70 -14.77
C ASP A 256 -21.83 0.31 -14.18
N ASP A 257 -20.88 -0.62 -14.24
CA ASP A 257 -21.03 -1.95 -13.66
C ASP A 257 -20.90 -1.98 -12.14
N MET A 258 -20.42 -0.88 -11.54
CA MET A 258 -20.34 -0.71 -10.09
C MET A 258 -21.70 -0.28 -9.52
N SER A 259 -21.98 -0.68 -8.28
CA SER A 259 -23.13 -0.15 -7.53
C SER A 259 -23.04 1.38 -7.36
N GLN A 260 -24.18 2.05 -7.23
CA GLN A 260 -24.24 3.51 -7.14
C GLN A 260 -23.49 4.04 -5.92
N ASP A 261 -23.78 3.52 -4.74
CA ASP A 261 -23.12 3.91 -3.48
C ASP A 261 -21.60 3.71 -3.56
N PHE A 262 -21.13 2.63 -4.21
CA PHE A 262 -19.70 2.40 -4.38
C PHE A 262 -19.05 3.42 -5.31
N LYS A 263 -19.72 3.85 -6.38
CA LYS A 263 -19.20 4.90 -7.27
C LYS A 263 -19.04 6.22 -6.53
N GLU A 264 -20.05 6.60 -5.74
CA GLU A 264 -20.04 7.84 -4.97
C GLU A 264 -18.91 7.84 -3.94
N GLU A 265 -18.83 6.77 -3.14
CA GLU A 265 -17.81 6.66 -2.09
C GLU A 265 -16.40 6.49 -2.66
N LEU A 266 -16.22 5.72 -3.74
CA LEU A 266 -14.91 5.60 -4.40
C LEU A 266 -14.49 6.94 -5.02
N GLY A 267 -15.43 7.65 -5.65
CA GLY A 267 -15.25 8.95 -6.28
C GLY A 267 -14.79 10.03 -5.30
N ASP A 268 -15.23 9.97 -4.05
CA ASP A 268 -14.78 10.85 -2.96
C ASP A 268 -13.47 10.35 -2.30
N LEU A 269 -13.39 9.05 -2.01
CA LEU A 269 -12.27 8.44 -1.29
C LEU A 269 -10.94 8.61 -2.02
N VAL A 270 -10.87 8.24 -3.31
CA VAL A 270 -9.61 8.20 -4.06
C VAL A 270 -8.95 9.59 -4.08
N PRO A 271 -9.63 10.69 -4.50
CA PRO A 271 -9.05 12.02 -4.44
C PRO A 271 -8.60 12.42 -3.04
N ARG A 272 -9.39 12.09 -2.00
CA ARG A 272 -9.04 12.42 -0.61
C ARG A 272 -7.77 11.72 -0.16
N VAL A 273 -7.57 10.44 -0.48
CA VAL A 273 -6.32 9.71 -0.16
C VAL A 273 -5.10 10.45 -0.71
N PHE A 274 -5.17 10.90 -1.97
CA PHE A 274 -4.06 11.63 -2.59
C PHE A 274 -3.87 13.04 -2.00
N ASN A 275 -4.95 13.73 -1.66
CA ASN A 275 -4.86 15.08 -1.12
C ASN A 275 -4.39 15.09 0.35
N THR A 276 -4.85 14.14 1.17
CA THR A 276 -4.61 14.14 2.62
C THR A 276 -3.41 13.31 3.03
N LEU A 277 -3.19 12.14 2.42
CA LEU A 277 -2.17 11.17 2.89
C LEU A 277 -0.93 11.12 1.99
N MET A 278 -1.09 11.30 0.68
CA MET A 278 0.03 11.10 -0.24
C MET A 278 1.07 12.21 -0.07
N ARG A 279 2.24 11.84 0.48
CA ARG A 279 3.41 12.70 0.66
C ARG A 279 4.68 11.94 0.25
N PRO A 280 5.76 12.63 -0.15
CA PRO A 280 7.04 12.00 -0.40
C PRO A 280 7.47 11.07 0.73
N LYS A 281 8.08 9.95 0.36
CA LYS A 281 8.65 8.96 1.27
C LYS A 281 9.75 9.62 2.09
N LYS A 282 9.68 9.45 3.40
CA LYS A 282 10.70 9.90 4.33
C LYS A 282 11.42 8.73 4.96
N VAL A 283 12.73 8.88 5.09
CA VAL A 283 13.63 7.96 5.81
C VAL A 283 14.53 8.83 6.68
N GLY A 284 14.62 8.52 7.99
CA GLY A 284 15.32 9.39 8.95
C GLY A 284 14.78 10.83 8.98
N GLY A 285 13.47 11.01 8.71
CA GLY A 285 12.81 12.32 8.64
C GLY A 285 13.05 13.12 7.34
N LYS A 286 13.93 12.67 6.44
CA LYS A 286 14.22 13.36 5.17
C LYS A 286 13.47 12.72 4.01
N ALA A 287 12.92 13.55 3.13
CA ALA A 287 12.30 13.06 1.90
C ALA A 287 13.38 12.51 0.96
N ILE A 288 13.14 11.32 0.41
CA ILE A 288 14.10 10.64 -0.47
C ILE A 288 13.73 10.78 -1.95
N ILE A 289 14.73 10.78 -2.81
CA ILE A 289 14.57 10.79 -4.26
C ILE A 289 14.57 9.38 -4.87
N GLY A 290 14.23 9.28 -6.16
CA GLY A 290 14.14 8.00 -6.88
C GLY A 290 15.41 7.15 -6.83
N ALA A 291 16.59 7.77 -6.97
CA ALA A 291 17.87 7.07 -6.86
C ALA A 291 18.12 6.47 -5.47
N GLU A 292 17.78 7.20 -4.42
CA GLU A 292 17.91 6.74 -3.03
C GLU A 292 16.90 5.65 -2.70
N PHE A 293 15.67 5.78 -3.23
CA PHE A 293 14.64 4.76 -3.10
C PHE A 293 15.04 3.45 -3.78
N LEU A 294 15.75 3.50 -4.92
CA LEU A 294 16.32 2.30 -5.54
C LEU A 294 17.31 1.60 -4.60
N SER A 295 18.27 2.33 -4.03
CA SER A 295 19.24 1.78 -3.08
C SER A 295 18.56 1.20 -1.83
N LEU A 296 17.57 1.91 -1.29
CA LEU A 296 16.76 1.45 -0.15
C LEU A 296 16.03 0.14 -0.48
N PHE A 297 15.39 0.07 -1.64
CA PHE A 297 14.69 -1.13 -2.09
C PHE A 297 15.65 -2.30 -2.21
N GLU A 298 16.81 -2.11 -2.87
CA GLU A 298 17.83 -3.16 -3.00
C GLU A 298 18.31 -3.67 -1.64
N SER A 299 18.52 -2.79 -0.66
CA SER A 299 18.91 -3.17 0.71
C SER A 299 17.81 -3.96 1.42
N TYR A 300 16.55 -3.51 1.38
CA TYR A 300 15.45 -4.27 1.96
C TYR A 300 15.24 -5.61 1.28
N ALA A 301 15.28 -5.68 -0.05
CA ALA A 301 15.10 -6.94 -0.77
C ALA A 301 16.16 -7.98 -0.38
N LYS A 302 17.41 -7.57 -0.08
CA LYS A 302 18.45 -8.46 0.45
C LYS A 302 18.09 -8.99 1.84
N ILE A 303 17.63 -8.12 2.73
CA ILE A 303 17.22 -8.49 4.10
C ILE A 303 16.07 -9.50 4.08
N PHE A 304 15.09 -9.27 3.22
CA PHE A 304 13.90 -10.13 3.12
C PHE A 304 14.08 -11.32 2.16
N ALA A 305 15.25 -11.49 1.53
CA ALA A 305 15.48 -12.49 0.48
C ALA A 305 15.22 -13.93 0.94
N SER A 306 15.53 -14.25 2.21
CA SER A 306 15.34 -15.57 2.80
C SER A 306 13.87 -15.96 2.98
N GLY A 307 12.95 -14.99 2.87
CA GLY A 307 11.54 -15.17 3.20
C GLY A 307 11.23 -15.26 4.69
N LEU A 308 12.25 -15.10 5.54
CA LEU A 308 12.09 -15.00 6.97
C LEU A 308 11.95 -13.54 7.38
N MET A 309 11.14 -13.31 8.40
CA MET A 309 11.01 -11.99 9.01
C MET A 309 12.34 -11.57 9.62
N PRO A 310 12.91 -10.42 9.23
CA PRO A 310 14.16 -9.93 9.79
C PRO A 310 13.96 -9.37 11.20
N GLU A 311 15.04 -9.39 11.97
CA GLU A 311 15.10 -8.71 13.26
C GLU A 311 15.06 -7.18 13.08
N PRO A 312 14.39 -6.42 13.98
CA PRO A 312 14.29 -4.97 13.90
C PRO A 312 15.63 -4.25 13.65
N LYS A 313 16.68 -4.70 14.34
CA LYS A 313 18.03 -4.16 14.20
C LYS A 313 18.57 -4.25 12.77
N GLY A 314 18.35 -5.36 12.07
CA GLY A 314 18.86 -5.53 10.70
C GLY A 314 18.23 -4.53 9.72
N ILE A 315 16.97 -4.16 9.95
CA ILE A 315 16.28 -3.13 9.15
C ILE A 315 16.82 -1.74 9.48
N PHE A 316 17.00 -1.45 10.77
CA PHE A 316 17.56 -0.20 11.25
C PHE A 316 18.96 0.06 10.67
N ASP A 317 19.84 -0.93 10.72
CA ASP A 317 21.20 -0.85 10.19
C ASP A 317 21.21 -0.57 8.67
N ALA A 318 20.32 -1.21 7.90
CA ALA A 318 20.21 -0.93 6.47
C ALA A 318 19.70 0.47 6.13
N ILE A 319 18.79 1.01 6.95
CA ILE A 319 18.36 2.41 6.82
C ILE A 319 19.52 3.36 7.09
N ALA A 320 20.30 3.11 8.14
CA ALA A 320 21.46 3.91 8.49
C ALA A 320 22.52 3.91 7.37
N GLU A 321 22.79 2.75 6.76
CA GLU A 321 23.70 2.62 5.62
C GLU A 321 23.26 3.47 4.42
N VAL A 322 22.00 3.36 4.00
CA VAL A 322 21.46 4.11 2.87
C VAL A 322 21.48 5.62 3.15
N THR A 323 21.08 6.03 4.36
CA THR A 323 21.07 7.43 4.76
C THR A 323 22.50 8.01 4.78
N HIS A 324 23.49 7.23 5.22
CA HIS A 324 24.89 7.63 5.21
C HIS A 324 25.43 7.77 3.79
N GLN A 325 25.14 6.83 2.89
CA GLN A 325 25.52 6.90 1.48
C GLN A 325 24.90 8.12 0.78
N SER A 326 23.63 8.41 1.04
CA SER A 326 22.94 9.61 0.55
C SER A 326 23.57 10.92 1.03
N ALA A 327 24.12 10.95 2.25
CA ALA A 327 24.75 12.15 2.79
C ALA A 327 26.15 12.42 2.22
N LEU A 328 26.77 11.42 1.58
CA LEU A 328 28.10 11.52 0.98
C LEU A 328 28.08 11.88 -0.51
N ASN A 329 26.92 11.77 -1.17
CA ASN A 329 26.72 12.05 -2.60
C ASN A 329 26.04 13.39 -2.82
#